data_AF-A0A962AJV3-F1
#
_entry.id   AF-A0A962AJV3-F1
#
_cell.length_a   1.000
_cell.length_b   1.000
_cell.length_c   1.000
_cell.angle_alpha   90.00
_cell.angle_beta   90.00
_cell.angle_gamma   90.00
#
_symmetry.space_group_name_H-M   'P 1'
#
loop_
_entity.id
_entity.type
_entity.pdbx_description
1 polymer ?
#
loop_
_entity_poly.entity_id
_entity_poly.type
_entity_poly.pdbx_seq_one_letter_code
_entity_poly.pdbx_strand_id
1 'polypeptide(L)'
;MNAHQRVPTFNEKVAEVLKTVTYRIARSEEDRDAIFGLRYRGYLLDGGIGPNARERFQDPWDDVANAVVMGMYFGDRLASSVRFHTNNTPDARMPAMDTFGDALEPYLASGKLIIDPTRFVIEPEFARMGPDLPFLTLRMISMAAEHYGAGYVLATVRAEHVVMYRRVIGHKPISEPRTYPMLARKIVCMITDIETLRATAYTRHPFLRSTPEERVAVFGPQVP
;
A
#
# COMPACT_ATOMS: atom_id res chain seq x y z
N MET A 1 -44.04 15.03 -9.31
CA MET A 1 -43.53 13.69 -8.95
C MET A 1 -42.04 13.81 -8.73
N ASN A 2 -41.60 13.93 -7.47
CA ASN A 2 -40.19 14.07 -7.14
C ASN A 2 -39.54 12.69 -7.17
N ALA A 3 -38.78 12.42 -8.24
CA ALA A 3 -37.89 11.26 -8.30
C ALA A 3 -36.99 11.29 -7.06
N HIS A 4 -37.13 10.30 -6.19
CA HIS A 4 -36.28 10.16 -5.02
C HIS A 4 -34.85 9.92 -5.52
N GLN A 5 -34.00 10.94 -5.42
CA GLN A 5 -32.63 10.87 -5.86
C GLN A 5 -31.89 9.88 -4.96
N ARG A 6 -31.62 8.68 -5.48
CA ARG A 6 -30.94 7.60 -4.75
C ARG A 6 -29.54 8.06 -4.34
N VAL A 7 -29.25 8.03 -3.05
CA VAL A 7 -27.90 8.34 -2.53
C VAL A 7 -26.94 7.22 -2.97
N PRO A 8 -25.82 7.55 -3.63
CA PRO A 8 -24.84 6.53 -4.03
C PRO A 8 -24.23 5.83 -2.81
N THR A 9 -24.04 4.51 -2.93
CA THR A 9 -23.32 3.71 -1.92
C THR A 9 -21.85 4.12 -1.86
N PHE A 10 -21.15 3.71 -0.79
CA PHE A 10 -19.71 3.94 -0.67
C PHE A 10 -18.93 3.41 -1.88
N ASN A 11 -19.21 2.17 -2.31
CA ASN A 11 -18.53 1.56 -3.45
C ASN A 11 -18.78 2.32 -4.76
N GLU A 12 -19.99 2.83 -4.96
CA GLU A 12 -20.32 3.63 -6.15
C GLU A 12 -19.56 4.95 -6.14
N LYS A 13 -19.48 5.64 -4.99
CA LYS A 13 -18.69 6.88 -4.86
C LYS A 13 -17.21 6.65 -5.15
N VAL A 14 -16.61 5.65 -4.53
CA VAL A 14 -15.19 5.32 -4.73
C VAL A 14 -14.93 4.92 -6.19
N ALA A 15 -15.85 4.18 -6.83
CA ALA A 15 -15.72 3.80 -8.23
C ALA A 15 -15.77 5.01 -9.18
N GLU A 16 -16.56 6.05 -8.87
CA GLU A 16 -16.52 7.30 -9.65
C GLU A 16 -15.20 8.06 -9.44
N VAL A 17 -14.70 8.13 -8.20
CA VAL A 17 -13.39 8.75 -7.92
C VAL A 17 -12.26 7.98 -8.61
N LEU A 18 -12.33 6.65 -8.67
CA LEU A 18 -11.33 5.80 -9.33
C LEU A 18 -11.14 6.17 -10.82
N LYS A 19 -12.18 6.67 -11.50
CA LYS A 19 -12.06 7.12 -12.91
C LYS A 19 -11.20 8.38 -13.08
N THR A 20 -10.90 9.07 -11.99
CA THR A 20 -10.15 10.34 -11.99
C THR A 20 -8.73 10.20 -11.46
N VAL A 21 -8.36 9.01 -10.97
CA VAL A 21 -7.01 8.76 -10.45
C VAL A 21 -6.15 8.02 -11.47
N THR A 22 -4.85 8.31 -11.46
CA THR A 22 -3.85 7.51 -12.17
C THR A 22 -2.85 6.93 -11.19
N TYR A 23 -2.36 5.74 -11.48
CA TYR A 23 -1.35 5.07 -10.68
C TYR A 23 -0.05 5.00 -11.47
N ARG A 24 1.07 5.38 -10.84
CA ARG A 24 2.38 5.42 -11.51
C ARG A 24 3.46 4.86 -10.60
N ILE A 25 4.37 4.08 -11.17
CA ILE A 25 5.63 3.71 -10.51
C ILE A 25 6.56 4.93 -10.60
N ALA A 26 7.18 5.31 -9.48
CA ALA A 26 8.20 6.33 -9.46
C ALA A 26 9.49 5.79 -10.06
N ARG A 27 9.80 6.23 -11.28
CA ARG A 27 10.95 5.73 -12.07
C ARG A 27 12.09 6.73 -12.12
N SER A 28 11.78 8.02 -12.11
CA SER A 28 12.79 9.09 -12.08
C SER A 28 13.17 9.47 -10.65
N GLU A 29 14.32 10.14 -10.51
CA GLU A 29 14.71 10.75 -9.23
C GLU A 29 13.70 11.81 -8.78
N GLU A 30 13.11 12.55 -9.73
CA GLU A 30 12.09 13.57 -9.45
C GLU A 30 10.80 12.94 -8.88
N ASP A 31 10.31 11.84 -9.47
CA ASP A 31 9.13 11.13 -8.95
C ASP A 31 9.37 10.63 -7.52
N ARG A 32 10.57 10.07 -7.30
CA ARG A 32 10.97 9.53 -5.99
C ARG A 32 11.07 10.65 -4.96
N ASP A 33 11.72 11.76 -5.31
CA ASP A 33 11.87 12.92 -4.44
C ASP A 33 10.51 13.51 -4.03
N ALA A 34 9.57 13.63 -4.97
CA ALA A 34 8.21 14.08 -4.71
C ALA A 34 7.49 13.16 -3.69
N ILE A 35 7.63 11.84 -3.86
CA ILE A 35 7.08 10.84 -2.93
C ILE A 35 7.76 10.91 -1.56
N PHE A 36 9.08 11.08 -1.50
CA PHE A 36 9.81 11.19 -0.24
C PHE A 36 9.43 12.46 0.52
N GLY A 37 9.14 13.56 -0.18
CA GLY A 37 8.58 14.77 0.41
C GLY A 37 7.16 14.55 0.95
N LEU A 38 6.30 13.85 0.20
CA LEU A 38 4.97 13.45 0.68
C LEU A 38 5.06 12.59 1.95
N ARG A 39 5.93 11.57 1.95
CA ARG A 39 6.16 10.73 3.13
C ARG A 39 6.59 11.56 4.32
N TYR A 40 7.53 12.48 4.13
CA TYR A 40 7.96 13.38 5.21
C TYR A 40 6.80 14.16 5.81
N ARG A 41 6.01 14.86 4.97
CA ARG A 41 4.85 15.63 5.45
C ARG A 41 3.84 14.77 6.20
N GLY A 42 3.45 13.62 5.65
CA GLY A 42 2.46 12.74 6.25
C GLY A 42 2.93 12.11 7.56
N TYR A 43 4.15 11.58 7.60
CA TYR A 43 4.69 10.95 8.80
C TYR A 43 5.04 11.96 9.89
N LEU A 44 5.46 13.18 9.53
CA LEU A 44 5.69 14.25 10.50
C LEU A 44 4.37 14.70 11.13
N LEU A 45 3.32 14.90 10.33
CA LEU A 45 2.00 15.31 10.81
C LEU A 45 1.38 14.29 11.78
N ASP A 46 1.56 12.99 11.51
CA ASP A 46 1.07 11.89 12.36
C ASP A 46 1.99 11.59 13.57
N GLY A 47 3.09 12.35 13.73
CA GLY A 47 4.08 12.16 14.79
C GLY A 47 4.84 10.83 14.70
N GLY A 48 4.90 10.24 13.49
CA GLY A 48 5.62 8.99 13.23
C GLY A 48 7.13 9.18 13.14
N ILE A 49 7.58 10.37 12.74
CA ILE A 49 8.99 10.79 12.64
C ILE A 49 9.18 12.18 13.25
N GLY A 50 10.43 12.53 13.57
CA GLY A 50 10.83 13.91 13.89
C GLY A 50 11.19 14.73 12.64
N PRO A 51 11.29 16.07 12.75
CA PRO A 51 11.72 16.92 11.65
C PRO A 51 13.17 16.60 11.24
N ASN A 52 13.49 16.78 9.96
CA ASN A 52 14.85 16.63 9.45
C ASN A 52 15.15 17.69 8.38
N ALA A 53 16.42 18.04 8.23
CA ALA A 53 16.85 19.16 7.38
C ALA A 53 16.60 18.96 5.88
N ARG A 54 16.43 17.71 5.42
CA ARG A 54 16.16 17.42 4.00
C ARG A 54 14.68 17.49 3.66
N GLU A 55 13.80 17.47 4.66
CA GLU A 55 12.35 17.36 4.47
C GLU A 55 11.96 16.20 3.55
N ARG A 56 12.71 15.10 3.65
CA ARG A 56 12.48 13.85 2.94
C ARG A 56 12.43 12.70 3.92
N PHE A 57 11.57 11.73 3.66
CA PHE A 57 11.54 10.48 4.41
C PHE A 57 11.76 9.29 3.48
N GLN A 58 13.01 8.84 3.47
CA GLN A 58 13.50 7.67 2.75
C GLN A 58 14.39 6.84 3.68
N ASP A 59 14.58 5.58 3.32
CA ASP A 59 15.46 4.63 4.02
C ASP A 59 16.17 3.72 3.01
N PRO A 60 17.19 2.92 3.42
CA PRO A 60 17.92 2.07 2.48
C PRO A 60 17.06 1.06 1.71
N TRP A 61 15.87 0.71 2.21
CA TRP A 61 14.95 -0.17 1.48
C TRP A 61 14.29 0.51 0.28
N ASP A 62 14.43 1.82 0.09
CA ASP A 62 13.95 2.50 -1.12
C ASP A 62 14.81 2.17 -2.35
N ASP A 63 16.08 1.82 -2.15
CA ASP A 63 17.09 1.72 -3.22
C ASP A 63 17.45 0.27 -3.59
N VAL A 64 16.83 -0.73 -2.93
CA VAL A 64 17.04 -2.15 -3.25
C VAL A 64 16.28 -2.57 -4.52
N ALA A 65 16.83 -3.53 -5.25
CA ALA A 65 16.34 -3.92 -6.59
C ALA A 65 14.89 -4.44 -6.62
N ASN A 66 14.40 -5.01 -5.52
CA ASN A 66 13.03 -5.51 -5.39
C ASN A 66 12.04 -4.47 -4.84
N ALA A 67 12.46 -3.22 -4.63
CA ALA A 67 11.59 -2.13 -4.20
C ALA A 67 10.81 -1.54 -5.38
N VAL A 68 9.50 -1.43 -5.22
CA VAL A 68 8.65 -0.64 -6.12
C VAL A 68 8.00 0.47 -5.32
N VAL A 69 8.31 1.71 -5.67
CA VAL A 69 7.71 2.91 -5.08
C VAL A 69 6.64 3.42 -6.03
N MET A 70 5.42 3.58 -5.52
CA MET A 70 4.25 3.86 -6.34
C MET A 70 3.47 5.04 -5.78
N GLY A 71 2.90 5.85 -6.67
CA GLY A 71 2.07 7.00 -6.36
C GLY A 71 0.70 6.89 -7.01
N MET A 72 -0.31 7.42 -6.32
CA MET A 72 -1.63 7.71 -6.87
C MET A 72 -1.75 9.21 -7.11
N TYR A 73 -2.28 9.60 -8.25
CA TYR A 73 -2.34 11.00 -8.68
C TYR A 73 -3.76 11.41 -9.08
N PHE A 74 -4.16 12.62 -8.70
CA PHE A 74 -5.30 13.33 -9.29
C PHE A 74 -4.79 14.30 -10.34
N GLY A 75 -4.96 13.96 -11.62
CA GLY A 75 -4.22 14.63 -12.70
C GLY A 75 -2.71 14.46 -12.45
N ASP A 76 -2.01 15.57 -12.25
CA ASP A 76 -0.57 15.58 -11.96
C ASP A 76 -0.23 15.80 -10.48
N ARG A 77 -1.24 15.89 -9.61
CA ARG A 77 -1.04 16.06 -8.16
C ARG A 77 -0.90 14.71 -7.48
N LEU A 78 0.27 14.46 -6.90
CA LEU A 78 0.51 13.28 -6.06
C LEU A 78 -0.41 13.30 -4.84
N ALA A 79 -1.26 12.28 -4.70
CA ALA A 79 -2.30 12.20 -3.69
C ALA A 79 -2.02 11.20 -2.58
N SER A 80 -1.34 10.10 -2.91
CA SER A 80 -0.88 9.12 -1.94
C SER A 80 0.28 8.31 -2.51
N SER A 81 1.00 7.61 -1.63
CA SER A 81 2.06 6.71 -2.04
C SER A 81 2.11 5.46 -1.15
N VAL A 82 2.60 4.39 -1.74
CA VAL A 82 3.00 3.17 -1.04
C VAL A 82 4.29 2.65 -1.67
N ARG A 83 5.12 1.98 -0.87
CA ARG A 83 6.21 1.15 -1.35
C ARG A 83 5.84 -0.30 -1.12
N PHE A 84 6.25 -1.20 -1.99
CA PHE A 84 6.24 -2.61 -1.67
C PHE A 84 7.49 -3.32 -2.17
N HIS A 85 7.84 -4.39 -1.46
CA HIS A 85 8.91 -5.31 -1.81
C HIS A 85 8.34 -6.68 -2.14
N THR A 86 9.08 -7.46 -2.92
CA THR A 86 8.78 -8.86 -3.22
C THR A 86 9.96 -9.75 -2.84
N ASN A 87 9.71 -11.00 -2.47
CA ASN A 87 10.74 -12.04 -2.31
C ASN A 87 10.94 -12.82 -3.63
N ASN A 88 11.03 -12.13 -4.76
CA ASN A 88 11.05 -12.73 -6.10
C ASN A 88 12.36 -13.46 -6.44
N THR A 89 13.44 -13.24 -5.69
CA THR A 89 14.68 -14.01 -5.78
C THR A 89 14.99 -14.69 -4.44
N PRO A 90 15.78 -15.78 -4.41
CA PRO A 90 16.10 -16.48 -3.16
C PRO A 90 16.79 -15.62 -2.09
N ASP A 91 17.55 -14.62 -2.53
CA ASP A 91 18.27 -13.65 -1.71
C ASP A 91 17.49 -12.33 -1.49
N ALA A 92 16.34 -12.16 -2.13
CA ALA A 92 15.52 -10.96 -1.99
C ALA A 92 15.05 -10.80 -0.55
N ARG A 93 15.49 -9.70 0.05
CA ARG A 93 15.09 -9.30 1.39
C ARG A 93 13.96 -8.29 1.36
N MET A 94 13.11 -8.32 2.38
CA MET A 94 12.00 -7.36 2.56
C MET A 94 12.10 -6.68 3.94
N PRO A 95 11.63 -5.42 4.06
CA PRO A 95 11.69 -4.67 5.32
C PRO A 95 11.08 -5.40 6.53
N ALA A 96 9.98 -6.13 6.35
CA ALA A 96 9.34 -6.85 7.45
C ALA A 96 10.25 -7.95 8.05
N MET A 97 11.21 -8.49 7.29
CA MET A 97 12.12 -9.53 7.78
C MET A 97 13.04 -9.04 8.90
N ASP A 98 13.43 -7.77 8.91
CA ASP A 98 14.29 -7.19 9.96
C ASP A 98 13.64 -7.27 11.35
N THR A 99 12.32 -7.14 11.40
CA THR A 99 11.58 -7.04 12.67
C THR A 99 10.78 -8.29 12.99
N PHE A 100 10.35 -9.04 11.96
CA PHE A 100 9.39 -10.14 12.06
C PHE A 100 9.88 -11.42 11.37
N GLY A 101 11.19 -11.58 11.15
CA GLY A 101 11.74 -12.75 10.45
C GLY A 101 11.31 -14.10 11.03
N ASP A 102 11.25 -14.22 12.36
CA ASP A 102 10.76 -15.39 13.09
C ASP A 102 9.28 -15.69 12.81
N ALA A 103 8.42 -14.66 12.78
CA ALA A 103 7.00 -14.82 12.47
C ALA A 103 6.74 -15.11 10.98
N LEU A 104 7.65 -14.66 10.10
CA LEU A 104 7.55 -14.81 8.66
C LEU A 104 8.14 -16.14 8.16
N GLU A 105 8.99 -16.81 8.94
CA GLU A 105 9.69 -18.03 8.55
C GLU A 105 8.78 -19.10 7.91
N PRO A 106 7.59 -19.45 8.47
CA PRO A 106 6.73 -20.46 7.85
C PRO A 106 6.18 -20.05 6.47
N TYR A 107 5.99 -18.75 6.25
CA TYR A 107 5.47 -18.22 4.98
C TYR A 107 6.57 -18.13 3.93
N LEU A 108 7.79 -17.76 4.33
CA LEU A 108 8.96 -17.79 3.47
C LEU A 108 9.30 -19.22 3.04
N ALA A 109 9.25 -20.18 3.97
CA ALA A 109 9.48 -21.59 3.70
C ALA A 109 8.46 -22.20 2.72
N SER A 110 7.27 -21.60 2.56
CA SER A 110 6.28 -22.05 1.59
C SER A 110 6.69 -21.83 0.13
N GLY A 111 7.71 -21.00 -0.13
CA GLY A 111 8.16 -20.64 -1.48
C GLY A 111 7.19 -19.75 -2.26
N LYS A 112 6.06 -19.35 -1.67
CA LYS A 112 5.10 -18.44 -2.32
C LYS A 112 5.64 -17.01 -2.32
N LEU A 113 5.30 -16.26 -3.38
CA LEU A 113 5.61 -14.84 -3.46
C LEU A 113 4.81 -14.06 -2.41
N ILE A 114 5.50 -13.16 -1.72
CA ILE A 114 4.98 -12.27 -0.70
C ILE A 114 5.13 -10.85 -1.19
N ILE A 115 4.06 -10.06 -1.09
CA ILE A 115 4.12 -8.60 -1.19
C ILE A 115 4.28 -8.04 0.23
N ASP A 116 5.31 -7.22 0.46
CA ASP A 116 5.53 -6.48 1.72
C ASP A 116 5.32 -4.98 1.51
N PRO A 117 4.09 -4.46 1.66
CA PRO A 117 3.81 -3.05 1.58
C PRO A 117 4.29 -2.30 2.82
N THR A 118 5.00 -1.21 2.58
CA THR A 118 5.50 -0.29 3.60
C THR A 118 5.32 1.16 3.13
N ARG A 119 5.57 2.11 4.05
CA ARG A 119 5.58 3.55 3.73
C ARG A 119 4.27 4.07 3.11
N PHE A 120 3.14 3.48 3.50
CA PHE A 120 1.81 3.96 3.13
C PHE A 120 1.60 5.38 3.66
N VAL A 121 1.26 6.31 2.78
CA VAL A 121 1.02 7.71 3.14
C VAL A 121 -0.04 8.32 2.22
N ILE A 122 -0.87 9.19 2.77
CA ILE A 122 -1.83 10.01 2.02
C ILE A 122 -1.43 11.46 2.26
N GLU A 123 -1.49 12.26 1.20
CA GLU A 123 -1.23 13.70 1.28
C GLU A 123 -2.20 14.35 2.27
N PRO A 124 -1.70 15.04 3.31
CA PRO A 124 -2.52 15.70 4.31
C PRO A 124 -3.68 16.55 3.77
N GLU A 125 -3.48 17.26 2.66
CA GLU A 125 -4.55 18.06 2.05
C GLU A 125 -5.70 17.19 1.54
N PHE A 126 -5.37 16.07 0.90
CA PHE A 126 -6.36 15.14 0.35
C PHE A 126 -6.98 14.25 1.42
N ALA A 127 -6.27 13.95 2.52
CA ALA A 127 -6.77 13.13 3.62
C ALA A 127 -8.11 13.64 4.21
N ARG A 128 -8.39 14.94 4.05
CA ARG A 128 -9.66 15.57 4.49
C ARG A 128 -10.84 15.30 3.57
N MET A 129 -10.62 14.75 2.37
CA MET A 129 -11.67 14.50 1.37
C MET A 129 -12.55 13.29 1.68
N GLY A 130 -12.12 12.39 2.57
CA GLY A 130 -12.95 11.30 3.07
C GLY A 130 -12.28 9.93 3.08
N PRO A 131 -13.04 8.88 3.46
CA PRO A 131 -12.53 7.53 3.66
C PRO A 131 -12.16 6.80 2.36
N ASP A 132 -12.41 7.40 1.19
CA ASP A 132 -12.19 6.79 -0.12
C ASP A 132 -10.69 6.63 -0.45
N LEU A 133 -9.85 7.59 -0.07
CA LEU A 133 -8.44 7.63 -0.45
C LEU A 133 -7.60 6.49 0.14
N PRO A 134 -7.78 6.09 1.41
CA PRO A 134 -7.10 4.90 1.91
C PRO A 134 -7.38 3.66 1.07
N PHE A 135 -8.63 3.46 0.64
CA PHE A 135 -9.04 2.33 -0.19
C PHE A 135 -8.43 2.40 -1.60
N LEU A 136 -8.44 3.58 -2.23
CA LEU A 136 -7.79 3.78 -3.52
C LEU A 136 -6.26 3.64 -3.44
N THR A 137 -5.66 3.92 -2.28
CA THR A 137 -4.21 3.68 -2.05
C THR A 137 -3.93 2.19 -1.85
N LEU A 138 -4.77 1.48 -1.08
CA LEU A 138 -4.71 0.02 -0.89
C LEU A 138 -4.86 -0.73 -2.21
N ARG A 139 -5.62 -0.18 -3.17
CA ARG A 139 -5.75 -0.74 -4.52
C ARG A 139 -4.38 -0.97 -5.17
N MET A 140 -3.40 -0.09 -5.00
CA MET A 140 -2.04 -0.28 -5.56
C MET A 140 -1.41 -1.60 -5.13
N ILE A 141 -1.59 -1.98 -3.86
CA ILE A 141 -1.10 -3.25 -3.30
C ILE A 141 -1.86 -4.43 -3.91
N SER A 142 -3.19 -4.30 -4.04
CA SER A 142 -4.03 -5.31 -4.70
C SER A 142 -3.62 -5.53 -6.16
N MET A 143 -3.31 -4.45 -6.90
CA MET A 143 -2.82 -4.57 -8.27
C MET A 143 -1.46 -5.26 -8.34
N ALA A 144 -0.54 -4.93 -7.43
CA ALA A 144 0.77 -5.57 -7.35
C ALA A 144 0.64 -7.06 -7.02
N ALA A 145 -0.21 -7.42 -6.05
CA ALA A 145 -0.45 -8.80 -5.66
C ALA A 145 -0.97 -9.65 -6.84
N GLU A 146 -1.91 -9.11 -7.62
CA GLU A 146 -2.43 -9.76 -8.84
C GLU A 146 -1.39 -9.78 -9.98
N HIS A 147 -0.58 -8.72 -10.13
CA HIS A 147 0.43 -8.63 -11.18
C HIS A 147 1.56 -9.64 -11.00
N TYR A 148 2.10 -9.74 -9.78
CA TYR A 148 3.23 -10.62 -9.45
C TYR A 148 2.81 -12.05 -9.09
N GLY A 149 1.50 -12.35 -9.06
CA GLY A 149 1.01 -13.67 -8.67
C GLY A 149 1.32 -14.01 -7.21
N ALA A 150 1.11 -13.06 -6.30
CA ALA A 150 1.41 -13.21 -4.89
C ALA A 150 0.58 -14.33 -4.25
N GLY A 151 1.23 -15.15 -3.42
CA GLY A 151 0.52 -16.05 -2.52
C GLY A 151 0.11 -15.38 -1.22
N TYR A 152 0.87 -14.38 -0.77
CA TYR A 152 0.60 -13.63 0.46
C TYR A 152 0.80 -12.12 0.28
N VAL A 153 0.04 -11.36 1.08
CA VAL A 153 0.20 -9.91 1.22
C VAL A 153 0.37 -9.60 2.70
N LEU A 154 1.45 -8.89 3.04
CA LEU A 154 1.68 -8.40 4.40
C LEU A 154 0.99 -7.07 4.65
N ALA A 155 0.83 -6.76 5.93
CA ALA A 155 0.59 -5.42 6.43
C ALA A 155 1.32 -5.25 7.75
N THR A 156 2.32 -4.36 7.78
CA THR A 156 3.02 -3.97 9.02
C THR A 156 2.43 -2.66 9.53
N VAL A 157 1.47 -2.76 10.44
CA VAL A 157 0.56 -1.65 10.78
C VAL A 157 0.57 -1.34 12.25
N ARG A 158 0.26 -0.09 12.62
CA ARG A 158 0.06 0.26 14.03
C ARG A 158 -1.13 -0.51 14.60
N ALA A 159 -1.10 -0.73 15.92
CA ALA A 159 -2.13 -1.49 16.63
C ALA A 159 -3.55 -0.96 16.38
N GLU A 160 -3.72 0.36 16.24
CA GLU A 160 -5.00 1.00 15.93
C GLU A 160 -5.61 0.60 14.57
N HIS A 161 -4.79 0.19 13.60
CA HIS A 161 -5.23 -0.18 12.24
C HIS A 161 -5.52 -1.67 12.08
N VAL A 162 -5.15 -2.51 13.06
CA VAL A 162 -5.32 -3.98 13.02
C VAL A 162 -6.76 -4.38 12.75
N VAL A 163 -7.74 -3.70 13.36
CA VAL A 163 -9.16 -4.00 13.20
C VAL A 163 -9.64 -3.78 11.77
N MET A 164 -9.17 -2.72 11.11
CA MET A 164 -9.51 -2.42 9.72
C MET A 164 -8.97 -3.51 8.78
N TYR A 165 -7.68 -3.82 8.88
CA TYR A 165 -7.05 -4.86 8.06
C TYR A 165 -7.69 -6.23 8.27
N ARG A 166 -8.06 -6.58 9.51
CA ARG A 166 -8.76 -7.82 9.81
C ARG A 166 -10.17 -7.88 9.23
N ARG A 167 -10.99 -6.83 9.44
CA ARG A 167 -12.42 -6.84 9.08
C ARG A 167 -12.71 -6.52 7.61
N VAL A 168 -11.83 -5.75 6.97
CA VAL A 168 -12.04 -5.24 5.62
C VAL A 168 -11.24 -6.06 4.60
N ILE A 169 -9.98 -6.39 4.91
CA ILE A 169 -9.07 -7.05 3.97
C ILE A 169 -8.91 -8.55 4.26
N GLY A 170 -9.27 -9.03 5.45
CA GLY A 170 -9.11 -10.43 5.84
C GLY A 170 -7.69 -10.78 6.31
N HIS A 171 -6.92 -9.80 6.78
CA HIS A 171 -5.61 -10.07 7.38
C HIS A 171 -5.75 -10.68 8.78
N LYS A 172 -4.82 -11.56 9.13
CA LYS A 172 -4.62 -12.06 10.50
C LYS A 172 -3.28 -11.58 11.06
N PRO A 173 -3.21 -11.20 12.35
CA PRO A 173 -1.94 -10.89 12.98
C PRO A 173 -1.09 -12.17 13.08
N ILE A 174 0.22 -12.04 12.86
CA ILE A 174 1.21 -13.11 13.03
C ILE A 174 2.30 -12.74 14.03
N SER A 175 2.22 -11.55 14.62
CA SER A 175 3.13 -11.10 15.68
C SER A 175 2.39 -10.30 16.73
N GLU A 176 2.99 -10.19 17.91
CA GLU A 176 2.71 -9.11 18.86
C GLU A 176 3.26 -7.76 18.32
N PRO A 177 2.88 -6.61 18.90
CA PRO A 177 3.43 -5.31 18.53
C PRO A 177 4.94 -5.20 18.83
N ARG A 178 5.75 -4.83 17.83
CA ARG A 178 7.21 -4.66 17.93
C ARG A 178 7.65 -3.26 17.53
N THR A 179 8.79 -2.82 18.07
CA THR A 179 9.46 -1.59 17.62
C THR A 179 9.95 -1.78 16.20
N TYR A 180 9.77 -0.76 15.36
CA TYR A 180 10.17 -0.81 13.96
C TYR A 180 11.15 0.32 13.62
N PRO A 181 12.18 0.07 12.80
CA PRO A 181 13.17 1.08 12.45
C PRO A 181 12.53 2.40 11.96
N MET A 182 13.02 3.51 12.50
CA MET A 182 12.60 4.88 12.17
C MET A 182 11.17 5.27 12.54
N LEU A 183 10.39 4.42 13.22
CA LEU A 183 9.03 4.75 13.64
C LEU A 183 8.93 4.89 15.16
N ALA A 184 8.27 5.95 15.61
CA ALA A 184 8.04 6.20 17.03
C ALA A 184 7.09 5.17 17.68
N ARG A 185 6.18 4.58 16.91
CA ARG A 185 5.13 3.67 17.40
C ARG A 185 5.45 2.23 17.02
N LYS A 186 5.10 1.29 17.91
CA LYS A 186 5.15 -0.15 17.62
C LYS A 186 4.14 -0.53 16.55
N ILE A 187 4.47 -1.55 15.77
CA ILE A 187 3.61 -2.09 14.71
C ILE A 187 3.45 -3.60 14.87
N VAL A 188 2.35 -4.11 14.32
CA VAL A 188 1.97 -5.52 14.26
C VAL A 188 2.17 -5.99 12.83
N CYS A 189 2.82 -7.13 12.66
CA CYS A 189 2.86 -7.80 11.37
C CYS A 189 1.58 -8.62 11.19
N MET A 190 0.87 -8.36 10.10
CA MET A 190 -0.30 -9.10 9.68
C MET A 190 -0.09 -9.66 8.28
N ILE A 191 -0.81 -10.73 7.96
CA ILE A 191 -0.75 -11.39 6.66
C ILE A 191 -2.14 -11.82 6.21
N THR A 192 -2.36 -11.86 4.90
CA THR A 192 -3.47 -12.55 4.27
C THR A 192 -2.96 -13.35 3.08
N ASP A 193 -3.65 -14.44 2.74
CA ASP A 193 -3.43 -15.13 1.46
C ASP A 193 -4.31 -14.52 0.37
N ILE A 194 -3.91 -14.71 -0.89
CA ILE A 194 -4.59 -14.08 -2.03
C ILE A 194 -6.05 -14.52 -2.19
N GLU A 195 -6.39 -15.76 -1.84
CA GLU A 195 -7.76 -16.27 -1.94
C GLU A 195 -8.66 -15.63 -0.88
N THR A 196 -8.17 -15.49 0.35
CA THR A 196 -8.86 -14.74 1.41
C THR A 196 -9.05 -13.27 1.01
N LEU A 197 -8.03 -12.63 0.46
CA LEU A 197 -8.11 -11.23 0.00
C LEU A 197 -9.18 -11.08 -1.10
N ARG A 198 -9.22 -11.98 -2.08
CA ARG A 198 -10.25 -12.01 -3.13
C ARG A 198 -11.65 -12.23 -2.56
N ALA A 199 -11.81 -13.22 -1.68
CA ALA A 199 -13.09 -13.58 -1.09
C ALA A 199 -13.66 -12.49 -0.16
N THR A 200 -12.80 -11.68 0.47
CA THR A 200 -13.20 -10.64 1.43
C THR A 200 -13.15 -9.24 0.84
N ALA A 201 -11.95 -8.72 0.58
CA ALA A 201 -11.71 -7.34 0.16
C ALA A 201 -12.39 -7.05 -1.18
N TYR A 202 -12.21 -7.91 -2.18
CA TYR A 202 -12.77 -7.64 -3.53
C TYR A 202 -14.28 -7.86 -3.57
N THR A 203 -14.80 -8.85 -2.85
CA THR A 203 -16.26 -9.03 -2.73
C THR A 203 -16.91 -7.82 -2.08
N ARG A 204 -16.31 -7.29 -1.00
CA ARG A 204 -16.86 -6.14 -0.26
C ARG A 204 -16.63 -4.82 -0.99
N HIS A 205 -15.50 -4.67 -1.66
CA HIS A 205 -15.04 -3.46 -2.32
C HIS A 205 -14.50 -3.81 -3.72
N PRO A 206 -15.38 -4.00 -4.73
CA PRO A 206 -14.99 -4.46 -6.06
C PRO A 206 -13.98 -3.57 -6.77
N PHE A 207 -13.97 -2.26 -6.47
CA PHE A 207 -13.00 -1.31 -7.00
C PHE A 207 -11.55 -1.60 -6.56
N LEU A 208 -11.30 -2.52 -5.61
CA LEU A 208 -9.93 -2.97 -5.27
C LEU A 208 -9.37 -3.97 -6.28
N ARG A 209 -10.22 -4.63 -7.07
CA ARG A 209 -9.80 -5.59 -8.10
C ARG A 209 -9.39 -4.87 -9.38
N SER A 210 -8.17 -5.09 -9.87
CA SER A 210 -7.71 -4.52 -11.14
C SER A 210 -7.99 -5.42 -12.33
N THR A 211 -8.14 -4.82 -13.51
CA THR A 211 -8.15 -5.53 -14.78
C THR A 211 -6.72 -5.85 -15.23
N PRO A 212 -6.52 -6.85 -16.10
CA PRO A 212 -5.23 -7.11 -16.72
C PRO A 212 -4.63 -5.87 -17.41
N GLU A 213 -5.45 -5.07 -18.08
CA GLU A 213 -5.04 -3.89 -18.83
C GLU A 213 -4.51 -2.79 -17.90
N GLU A 214 -5.19 -2.55 -16.77
CA GLU A 214 -4.71 -1.62 -15.74
C GLU A 214 -3.33 -2.05 -15.20
N ARG A 215 -3.14 -3.36 -14.99
CA ARG A 215 -1.85 -3.89 -14.52
C ARG A 215 -0.76 -3.75 -15.58
N VAL A 216 -1.05 -4.00 -16.85
CA VAL A 216 -0.09 -3.80 -17.94
C VAL A 216 0.27 -2.32 -18.10
N ALA A 217 -0.70 -1.41 -18.00
CA ALA A 217 -0.44 0.02 -18.09
C ALA A 217 0.52 0.51 -17.00
N VAL A 218 0.39 -0.02 -15.77
CA VAL A 218 1.19 0.39 -14.61
C VAL A 218 2.54 -0.32 -14.53
N PHE A 219 2.52 -1.65 -14.65
CA PHE A 219 3.68 -2.52 -14.39
C PHE A 219 4.39 -2.97 -15.66
N GLY A 220 3.73 -2.89 -16.82
CA GLY A 220 4.29 -3.30 -18.09
C GLY A 220 5.48 -2.44 -18.53
N PRO A 221 6.24 -2.93 -19.52
CA PRO A 221 7.28 -2.13 -20.17
C PRO A 221 6.65 -0.87 -20.77
N GLN A 222 7.24 0.28 -20.50
CA GLN A 222 6.79 1.52 -21.12
C GLN A 222 7.32 1.53 -22.55
N VAL A 223 6.42 1.74 -23.52
CA VAL A 223 6.81 1.98 -24.90
C VAL A 223 7.52 3.35 -24.92
N PRO A 224 8.70 3.47 -25.56
CA PRO A 224 9.43 4.74 -25.66
C PRO A 224 8.61 5.86 -26.31
#